data_AF-A0A7Y5JRM6-F1
#
_entry.id   AF-A0A7Y5JRM6-F1
#
_cell.length_a   1.000
_cell.length_b   1.000
_cell.length_c   1.000
_cell.angle_alpha   90.00
_cell.angle_beta   90.00
_cell.angle_gamma   90.00
#
_symmetry.space_group_name_H-M   'P 1'
#
loop_
_entity.id
_entity.type
_entity.pdbx_description
1 polymer ?
#
loop_
_entity_poly.entity_id
_entity_poly.type
_entity_poly.pdbx_seq_one_letter_code
_entity_poly.pdbx_strand_id
1 'polypeptide(L)'
;MNIAIHIAIALAIALSGCDMPERQALRIAISPSPGSSIFYCAQEAELFQRYDVAVQLIELNSADECRLAFLEGNVDAAVLPQSEYEVLEANGALAGLVMLISAPVSYSVLSADSSQESGWQAREVEMLIGDRPGLMHRRHEWQKVLQAYEHSRMLMKGEMNAQALVISGFERRSAEEVASDLKNWEFYGIVHQDSLLSSNGPFCALNAKWQGRLYLTSGVPMESREIEREVLAMPTGEKAR
;
A
#
# COMPACT_ATOMS: atom_id res chain seq x y z
N MET A 1 -6.83 44.06 44.32
CA MET A 1 -5.81 43.01 44.12
C MET A 1 -6.40 41.74 43.50
N ASN A 2 -7.36 41.85 42.56
CA ASN A 2 -8.06 40.68 41.97
C ASN A 2 -7.88 40.57 40.44
N ILE A 3 -7.77 41.67 39.71
CA ILE A 3 -7.73 41.66 38.23
C ILE A 3 -6.46 40.97 37.68
N ALA A 4 -5.30 41.19 38.31
CA ALA A 4 -4.04 40.58 37.87
C ALA A 4 -4.04 39.04 37.96
N ILE A 5 -4.72 38.48 38.97
CA ILE A 5 -4.87 37.03 39.13
C ILE A 5 -5.75 36.44 38.02
N HIS A 6 -6.82 37.15 37.64
CA HIS A 6 -7.72 36.68 36.57
C HIS A 6 -7.06 36.75 35.19
N ILE A 7 -6.22 37.78 34.95
CA ILE A 7 -5.43 37.89 33.71
C ILE A 7 -4.38 36.78 33.64
N ALA A 8 -3.67 36.50 34.75
CA ALA A 8 -2.67 35.43 34.79
C ALA A 8 -3.30 34.04 34.55
N ILE A 9 -4.47 33.77 35.12
CA ILE A 9 -5.20 32.51 34.92
C ILE A 9 -5.71 32.39 33.48
N ALA A 10 -6.28 33.46 32.91
CA ALA A 10 -6.74 33.45 31.52
C ALA A 10 -5.58 33.24 30.52
N LEU A 11 -4.41 33.82 30.79
CA LEU A 11 -3.21 33.65 29.97
C LEU A 11 -2.63 32.23 30.09
N ALA A 12 -2.66 31.63 31.28
CA ALA A 12 -2.21 30.25 31.47
C ALA A 12 -3.10 29.24 30.73
N ILE A 13 -4.42 29.45 30.71
CA ILE A 13 -5.36 28.58 29.98
C ILE A 13 -5.18 28.71 28.46
N ALA A 14 -4.87 29.91 27.97
CA ALA A 14 -4.61 30.15 26.54
C ALA A 14 -3.30 29.50 26.04
N LEU A 15 -2.32 29.28 26.93
CA LEU A 15 -1.03 28.66 26.59
C LEU A 15 -1.05 27.12 26.66
N SER A 16 -2.02 26.51 27.34
CA SER A 16 -2.19 25.05 27.40
C SER A 16 -2.87 24.43 26.18
N GLY A 17 -3.14 25.20 25.12
CA GLY A 17 -3.97 24.78 23.98
C GLY A 17 -3.24 24.37 22.69
N CYS A 18 -1.91 24.31 22.65
CA CYS A 18 -1.19 24.16 21.38
C CYS A 18 -0.13 23.04 21.33
N ASP A 19 -0.20 22.04 22.21
CA ASP A 19 0.53 20.78 21.99
C ASP A 19 -0.46 19.75 21.45
N MET A 20 -0.94 20.01 20.22
CA MET A 20 -1.60 18.96 19.46
C MET A 20 -0.47 18.04 19.02
N PRO A 21 -0.38 16.79 19.53
CA PRO A 21 0.72 15.91 19.21
C PRO A 21 0.83 15.83 17.69
N GLU A 22 2.00 16.21 17.17
CA GLU A 22 2.30 16.12 15.75
C GLU A 22 1.94 14.72 15.30
N ARG A 23 1.00 14.59 14.35
CA ARG A 23 0.57 13.28 13.86
C ARG A 23 1.80 12.60 13.27
N GLN A 24 2.35 11.63 13.99
CA GLN A 24 3.51 10.88 13.55
C GLN A 24 3.18 10.22 12.21
N ALA A 25 3.97 10.48 11.17
CA ALA A 25 3.74 9.87 9.86
C ALA A 25 3.78 8.34 9.94
N LEU A 26 2.94 7.65 9.17
CA LEU A 26 3.07 6.21 8.95
C LEU A 26 4.28 5.97 8.05
N ARG A 27 5.26 5.21 8.53
CA ARG A 27 6.47 4.86 7.78
C ARG A 27 6.24 3.55 7.05
N ILE A 28 6.31 3.55 5.72
CA ILE A 28 6.11 2.36 4.89
C ILE A 28 7.39 2.09 4.12
N ALA A 29 8.05 0.96 4.40
CA ALA A 29 9.19 0.50 3.62
C ALA A 29 8.73 0.00 2.25
N ILE A 30 9.37 0.50 1.21
CA ILE A 30 9.14 0.09 -0.17
C ILE A 30 10.48 -0.14 -0.88
N SER A 31 10.46 -1.01 -1.88
CA SER A 31 11.60 -1.22 -2.78
C SER A 31 11.12 -1.25 -4.23
N PRO A 32 11.97 -1.03 -5.25
CA PRO A 32 11.58 -1.13 -6.65
C PRO A 32 10.85 -2.44 -6.98
N SER A 33 9.52 -2.38 -7.07
CA SER A 33 8.64 -3.52 -7.34
C SER A 33 7.23 -3.07 -7.74
N PRO A 34 6.47 -3.90 -8.47
CA PRO A 34 5.13 -3.55 -8.94
C PRO A 34 4.16 -3.07 -7.85
N GLY A 35 4.19 -3.69 -6.67
CA GLY A 35 3.33 -3.35 -5.55
C GLY A 35 3.78 -2.09 -4.82
N SER A 36 5.07 -1.84 -4.75
CA SER A 36 5.62 -0.59 -4.24
C SER A 36 5.31 0.59 -5.16
N SER A 37 5.29 0.36 -6.48
CA SER A 37 4.98 1.37 -7.50
C SER A 37 3.60 2.00 -7.31
N ILE A 38 2.63 1.28 -6.73
CA ILE A 38 1.30 1.85 -6.43
C ILE A 38 1.38 2.89 -5.30
N PHE A 39 2.16 2.62 -4.25
CA PHE A 39 2.39 3.58 -3.16
C PHE A 39 3.21 4.77 -3.65
N TYR A 40 4.22 4.53 -4.48
CA TYR A 40 5.02 5.59 -5.08
C TYR A 40 4.14 6.52 -5.94
N CYS A 41 3.31 5.97 -6.83
CA CYS A 41 2.31 6.73 -7.58
C CYS A 41 1.31 7.48 -6.67
N ALA A 42 0.95 6.91 -5.52
CA ALA A 42 0.08 7.60 -4.56
C ALA A 42 0.74 8.83 -3.94
N GLN A 43 2.05 8.76 -3.65
CA GLN A 43 2.83 9.91 -3.16
C GLN A 43 2.93 11.00 -4.24
N GLU A 44 3.30 10.64 -5.46
CA GLU A 44 3.50 11.58 -6.56
C GLU A 44 2.19 12.26 -7.01
N ALA A 45 1.06 11.60 -6.81
CA ALA A 45 -0.28 12.17 -7.05
C ALA A 45 -0.86 12.89 -5.81
N GLU A 46 -0.06 13.12 -4.77
CA GLU A 46 -0.46 13.77 -3.50
C GLU A 46 -1.69 13.12 -2.83
N LEU A 47 -1.94 11.83 -3.09
CA LEU A 47 -3.14 11.16 -2.62
C LEU A 47 -3.15 11.01 -1.10
N PHE A 48 -1.99 10.80 -0.45
CA PHE A 48 -1.92 10.77 1.00
C PHE A 48 -2.37 12.10 1.65
N GLN A 49 -2.00 13.23 1.04
CA GLN A 49 -2.44 14.55 1.47
C GLN A 49 -3.95 14.73 1.23
N ARG A 50 -4.45 14.32 0.06
CA ARG A 50 -5.89 14.39 -0.26
C ARG A 50 -6.75 13.61 0.73
N TYR A 51 -6.27 12.46 1.22
CA TYR A 51 -6.98 11.64 2.20
C TYR A 51 -6.65 12.01 3.67
N ASP A 52 -5.96 13.13 3.92
CA ASP A 52 -5.57 13.60 5.26
C ASP A 52 -4.86 12.50 6.08
N VAL A 53 -3.84 11.87 5.48
CA VAL A 53 -2.97 10.91 6.16
C VAL A 53 -1.50 11.27 5.93
N ALA A 54 -0.75 11.42 7.02
CA ALA A 54 0.69 11.62 6.95
C ALA A 54 1.37 10.25 6.71
N VAL A 55 1.99 10.09 5.54
CA VAL A 55 2.74 8.89 5.16
C VAL A 55 4.14 9.31 4.75
N GLN A 56 5.13 8.53 5.18
CA GLN A 56 6.50 8.63 4.73
C GLN A 56 6.87 7.30 4.06
N LEU A 57 7.13 7.33 2.75
CA LEU A 57 7.69 6.18 2.05
C LEU A 57 9.19 6.12 2.34
N ILE A 58 9.65 4.99 2.87
CA ILE A 58 11.06 4.72 3.12
C ILE A 58 11.55 3.86 1.96
N GLU A 59 12.17 4.51 0.98
CA GLU A 59 12.71 3.85 -0.21
C GLU A 59 13.99 3.09 0.12
N LEU A 60 13.95 1.78 -0.04
CA LEU A 60 15.04 0.84 0.19
C LEU A 60 15.37 0.11 -1.12
N ASN A 61 16.53 -0.56 -1.18
CA ASN A 61 17.02 -1.14 -2.43
C ASN A 61 16.46 -2.53 -2.71
N SER A 62 15.88 -3.21 -1.71
CA SER A 62 15.38 -4.58 -1.85
C SER A 62 14.26 -4.92 -0.87
N ALA A 63 13.53 -5.99 -1.17
CA ALA A 63 12.53 -6.56 -0.26
C ALA A 63 13.16 -7.07 1.05
N ASP A 64 14.39 -7.59 1.00
CA ASP A 64 15.14 -8.02 2.19
C ASP A 64 15.42 -6.84 3.14
N GLU A 65 15.86 -5.70 2.60
CA GLU A 65 16.04 -4.46 3.38
C GLU A 65 14.71 -3.98 3.98
N CYS A 66 13.61 -4.04 3.21
CA CYS A 66 12.28 -3.70 3.73
C CYS A 66 11.86 -4.62 4.89
N ARG A 67 12.14 -5.93 4.76
CA ARG A 67 11.84 -6.92 5.81
C ARG A 67 12.66 -6.65 7.07
N LEU A 68 13.95 -6.37 6.94
CA LEU A 68 14.83 -6.05 8.07
C LEU A 68 14.38 -4.76 8.77
N ALA A 69 14.09 -3.70 8.01
CA ALA A 69 13.59 -2.44 8.57
C ALA A 69 12.28 -2.66 9.36
N PHE A 70 11.39 -3.52 8.87
CA PHE A 70 10.16 -3.88 9.56
C PHE A 70 10.43 -4.67 10.86
N LEU A 71 11.29 -5.68 10.81
CA LEU A 71 11.66 -6.48 12.00
C LEU A 71 12.33 -5.66 13.10
N GLU A 72 13.08 -4.62 12.71
CA GLU A 72 13.76 -3.72 13.64
C GLU A 72 12.84 -2.64 14.23
N GLY A 73 11.59 -2.52 13.76
CA GLY A 73 10.66 -1.47 14.18
C GLY A 73 10.98 -0.07 13.60
N ASN A 74 11.84 -0.03 12.58
CA ASN A 74 12.22 1.21 11.89
C ASN A 74 11.12 1.73 10.96
N VAL A 75 10.15 0.88 10.62
CA VAL A 75 8.95 1.22 9.84
C VAL A 75 7.71 0.58 10.45
N ASP A 76 6.53 1.10 10.11
CA ASP A 76 5.24 0.64 10.61
C ASP A 76 4.62 -0.43 9.68
N ALA A 77 5.01 -0.41 8.40
CA ALA A 77 4.70 -1.46 7.45
C ALA A 77 5.80 -1.62 6.37
N ALA A 78 5.75 -2.74 5.65
CA ALA A 78 6.59 -3.01 4.50
C ALA A 78 5.79 -3.64 3.36
N VAL A 79 6.11 -3.27 2.11
CA VAL A 79 5.65 -3.99 0.93
C VAL A 79 6.62 -5.13 0.64
N LEU A 80 6.14 -6.37 0.68
CA LEU A 80 6.98 -7.57 0.61
C LEU A 80 6.37 -8.65 -0.29
N PRO A 81 7.17 -9.39 -1.08
CA PRO A 81 6.70 -10.59 -1.75
C PRO A 81 6.38 -11.69 -0.74
N GLN A 82 5.63 -12.70 -1.19
CA GLN A 82 5.22 -13.83 -0.36
C GLN A 82 6.39 -14.54 0.33
N SER A 83 7.51 -14.75 -0.37
CA SER A 83 8.70 -15.40 0.18
C SER A 83 9.25 -14.67 1.41
N GLU A 84 9.31 -13.33 1.39
CA GLU A 84 9.83 -12.54 2.51
C GLU A 84 8.86 -12.55 3.71
N TYR A 85 7.56 -12.59 3.46
CA TYR A 85 6.59 -12.79 4.54
C TYR A 85 6.72 -14.16 5.21
N GLU A 86 6.98 -15.22 4.45
CA GLU A 86 7.20 -16.55 5.02
C GLU A 86 8.41 -16.56 5.96
N VAL A 87 9.45 -15.77 5.65
CA VAL A 87 10.58 -15.53 6.54
C VAL A 87 10.15 -14.76 7.79
N LEU A 88 9.33 -13.71 7.68
CA LEU A 88 8.78 -12.99 8.85
C LEU A 88 8.02 -13.93 9.79
N GLU A 89 7.16 -14.79 9.24
CA GLU A 89 6.41 -15.77 10.02
C GLU A 89 7.31 -16.79 10.71
N ALA A 90 8.32 -17.30 10.01
CA ALA A 90 9.29 -18.24 10.57
C ALA A 90 10.08 -17.62 11.75
N ASN A 91 10.22 -16.28 11.77
CA ASN A 91 10.84 -15.52 12.86
C ASN A 91 9.85 -15.08 13.95
N GLY A 92 8.58 -15.51 13.88
CA GLY A 92 7.57 -15.23 14.91
C GLY A 92 7.02 -13.80 14.89
N ALA A 93 7.23 -13.03 13.82
CA ALA A 93 6.66 -11.69 13.71
C ALA A 93 5.12 -11.76 13.65
N LEU A 94 4.45 -10.99 14.52
CA LEU A 94 2.99 -10.83 14.49
C LEU A 94 2.60 -9.82 13.41
N ALA A 95 2.90 -10.17 12.17
CA ALA A 95 2.52 -9.43 10.98
C ALA A 95 1.01 -9.57 10.72
N GLY A 96 0.34 -8.43 10.53
CA GLY A 96 -0.99 -8.34 9.97
C GLY A 96 -0.91 -8.11 8.46
N LEU A 97 -1.72 -8.85 7.71
CA LEU A 97 -1.86 -8.60 6.27
C LEU A 97 -2.80 -7.41 6.07
N VAL A 98 -2.32 -6.42 5.33
CA VAL A 98 -3.08 -5.23 4.99
C VAL A 98 -3.68 -5.36 3.59
N MET A 99 -2.90 -5.82 2.61
CA MET A 99 -3.37 -5.98 1.24
C MET A 99 -2.56 -7.01 0.44
N LEU A 100 -3.23 -7.68 -0.51
CA LEU A 100 -2.61 -8.46 -1.58
C LEU A 100 -2.48 -7.63 -2.85
N ILE A 101 -1.31 -7.69 -3.46
CA ILE A 101 -0.96 -7.10 -4.74
C ILE A 101 -0.46 -8.26 -5.62
N SER A 102 -0.99 -8.43 -6.82
CA SER A 102 -0.42 -9.39 -7.75
C SER A 102 0.09 -8.64 -8.96
N ALA A 103 1.30 -8.97 -9.40
CA ALA A 103 1.74 -8.68 -10.75
C ALA A 103 2.03 -10.03 -11.42
N PRO A 104 1.59 -10.26 -12.66
CA PRO A 104 2.12 -11.36 -13.43
C PRO A 104 3.58 -11.04 -13.74
N VAL A 105 4.47 -11.85 -13.18
CA VAL A 105 5.87 -11.81 -13.55
C VAL A 105 6.01 -12.69 -14.77
N SER A 106 6.16 -12.08 -15.94
CA SER A 106 6.65 -12.82 -17.11
C SER A 106 8.12 -13.11 -16.89
N TYR A 107 8.42 -14.21 -16.19
CA TYR A 107 9.69 -14.86 -16.39
C TYR A 107 9.64 -15.56 -17.74
N SER A 108 10.47 -15.13 -18.69
CA SER A 108 10.91 -16.03 -19.75
C SER A 108 11.81 -17.09 -19.09
N VAL A 109 11.21 -18.09 -18.45
CA VAL A 109 11.97 -19.26 -18.02
C VAL A 109 12.36 -19.97 -19.30
N LEU A 110 13.65 -19.91 -19.65
CA LEU A 110 14.29 -20.85 -20.56
C LEU A 110 14.32 -22.23 -19.86
N SER A 111 13.16 -22.83 -19.58
CA SER A 111 13.07 -24.23 -19.17
C SER A 111 12.72 -25.03 -20.42
N ALA A 112 13.70 -25.78 -20.91
CA ALA A 112 13.63 -26.61 -22.10
C ALA A 112 12.75 -27.88 -21.96
N ASP A 113 11.75 -27.86 -21.08
CA ASP A 113 10.82 -28.98 -20.90
C ASP A 113 9.37 -28.49 -21.00
N SER A 114 8.97 -28.26 -22.25
CA SER A 114 7.61 -27.92 -22.64
C SER A 114 6.76 -29.19 -22.73
N SER A 115 6.11 -29.61 -21.64
CA SER A 115 4.98 -30.55 -21.73
C SER A 115 4.05 -30.61 -20.51
N GLN A 116 3.87 -29.51 -19.77
CA GLN A 116 2.72 -29.40 -18.85
C GLN A 116 2.01 -28.05 -18.96
N GLU A 117 0.79 -28.17 -19.50
CA GLU A 117 -0.44 -27.44 -19.18
C GLU A 117 -0.45 -25.90 -19.13
N SER A 118 -1.37 -25.35 -19.92
CA SER A 118 -1.95 -24.03 -19.74
C SER A 118 -2.60 -23.92 -18.35
N GLY A 119 -1.82 -23.58 -17.32
CA GLY A 119 -2.29 -23.43 -15.95
C GLY A 119 -1.37 -22.52 -15.16
N TRP A 120 -1.71 -21.23 -15.12
CA TRP A 120 -1.15 -20.20 -14.23
C TRP A 120 0.38 -20.02 -14.30
N GLN A 121 0.84 -19.08 -15.14
CA GLN A 121 2.21 -18.54 -15.03
C GLN A 121 2.45 -18.00 -13.62
N ALA A 122 3.64 -18.23 -13.06
CA ALA A 122 4.00 -17.83 -11.71
C ALA A 122 3.63 -16.36 -11.45
N ARG A 123 2.62 -16.15 -10.61
CA ARG A 123 2.20 -14.81 -10.17
C ARG A 123 2.95 -14.54 -8.88
N GLU A 124 3.80 -13.52 -8.89
CA GLU A 124 4.35 -13.03 -7.64
C GLU A 124 3.25 -12.22 -6.95
N VAL A 125 3.05 -12.52 -5.68
CA VAL A 125 2.11 -11.83 -4.82
C VAL A 125 2.94 -11.02 -3.85
N GLU A 126 2.79 -9.71 -3.94
CA GLU A 126 3.31 -8.78 -2.95
C GLU A 126 2.21 -8.39 -1.98
N MET A 127 2.64 -7.96 -0.80
CA MET A 127 1.75 -7.70 0.31
C MET A 127 2.19 -6.46 1.05
N LEU A 128 1.23 -5.64 1.46
CA LEU A 128 1.48 -4.66 2.51
C LEU A 128 1.33 -5.36 3.86
N ILE A 129 2.39 -5.33 4.65
CA ILE A 129 2.51 -6.05 5.92
C ILE A 129 2.78 -5.04 7.02
N GLY A 130 1.93 -5.00 8.04
CA GLY A 130 2.08 -4.09 9.18
C GLY A 130 2.16 -4.83 10.50
N ASP A 131 2.65 -4.16 11.53
CA ASP A 131 2.64 -4.72 12.88
C ASP A 131 1.21 -4.74 13.41
N ARG A 132 0.73 -5.89 13.90
CA ARG A 132 -0.69 -6.02 14.28
C ARG A 132 -1.14 -4.99 15.33
N PRO A 133 -0.42 -4.72 16.43
CA PRO A 133 -0.82 -3.71 17.40
C PRO A 133 -0.93 -2.30 16.78
N GLY A 134 0.04 -1.89 15.97
CA GLY A 134 0.09 -0.62 15.28
C GLY A 134 -1.03 -0.47 14.25
N LEU A 135 -1.30 -1.51 13.46
CA LEU A 135 -2.44 -1.57 12.54
C LEU A 135 -3.77 -1.32 13.28
N MET A 136 -3.94 -1.91 14.47
CA MET A 136 -5.16 -1.77 15.26
C MET A 136 -5.24 -0.42 15.96
N HIS A 137 -4.13 0.10 16.48
CA HIS A 137 -4.08 1.40 17.15
C HIS A 137 -4.33 2.56 16.17
N ARG A 138 -3.78 2.44 14.97
CA ARG A 138 -3.82 3.45 13.90
C ARG A 138 -4.80 3.09 12.78
N ARG A 139 -5.84 2.31 13.09
CA ARG A 139 -6.76 1.72 12.10
C ARG A 139 -7.34 2.76 11.13
N HIS A 140 -7.75 3.92 11.63
CA HIS A 140 -8.34 4.96 10.80
C HIS A 140 -7.35 5.56 9.79
N GLU A 141 -6.09 5.72 10.18
CA GLU A 141 -5.03 6.22 9.29
C GLU A 141 -4.72 5.18 8.22
N TRP A 142 -4.63 3.90 8.59
CA TRP A 142 -4.47 2.82 7.64
C TRP A 142 -5.62 2.73 6.63
N GLN A 143 -6.87 2.96 7.06
CA GLN A 143 -7.99 3.01 6.11
C GLN A 143 -7.80 4.11 5.04
N LYS A 144 -7.29 5.28 5.44
CA LYS A 144 -6.96 6.38 4.51
C LYS A 144 -5.80 6.01 3.57
N VAL A 145 -4.76 5.33 4.09
CA VAL A 145 -3.69 4.77 3.25
C VAL A 145 -4.25 3.82 2.19
N LEU A 146 -5.20 2.96 2.57
CA LEU A 146 -5.83 2.02 1.65
C LEU A 146 -6.73 2.71 0.61
N GLN A 147 -7.38 3.81 0.98
CA GLN A 147 -8.10 4.66 0.01
C GLN A 147 -7.15 5.31 -1.00
N ALA A 148 -6.03 5.87 -0.52
CA ALA A 148 -4.99 6.44 -1.39
C ALA A 148 -4.41 5.38 -2.35
N TYR A 149 -4.14 4.19 -1.84
CA TYR A 149 -3.71 3.05 -2.64
C TYR A 149 -4.74 2.69 -3.73
N GLU A 150 -6.02 2.55 -3.38
CA GLU A 150 -7.06 2.21 -4.36
C GLU A 150 -7.19 3.26 -5.46
N HIS A 151 -7.11 4.54 -5.08
CA HIS A 151 -7.14 5.63 -6.03
C HIS A 151 -5.93 5.56 -6.98
N SER A 152 -4.73 5.39 -6.43
CA SER A 152 -3.50 5.23 -7.22
C SER A 152 -3.58 4.05 -8.19
N ARG A 153 -4.07 2.89 -7.73
CA ARG A 153 -4.32 1.71 -8.57
C ARG A 153 -5.23 2.03 -9.76
N MET A 154 -6.27 2.83 -9.55
CA MET A 154 -7.18 3.24 -10.61
C MET A 154 -6.52 4.22 -11.59
N LEU A 155 -5.65 5.12 -11.11
CA LEU A 155 -4.84 5.98 -11.97
C LEU A 155 -3.87 5.18 -12.83
N MET A 156 -3.17 4.18 -12.27
CA MET A 156 -2.28 3.29 -13.02
C MET A 156 -3.00 2.57 -14.17
N LYS A 157 -4.27 2.19 -13.95
CA LYS A 157 -5.11 1.59 -14.99
C LYS A 157 -5.63 2.61 -16.02
N GLY A 158 -6.03 3.80 -15.57
CA GLY A 158 -6.65 4.83 -16.41
C GLY A 158 -5.66 5.70 -17.19
N GLU A 159 -4.42 5.83 -16.71
CA GLU A 159 -3.40 6.77 -17.19
C GLU A 159 -2.04 6.10 -17.34
N MET A 160 -2.04 4.86 -17.83
CA MET A 160 -0.88 3.97 -17.88
C MET A 160 0.42 4.64 -18.40
N ASN A 161 0.35 5.46 -19.44
CA ASN A 161 1.55 6.14 -19.97
C ASN A 161 2.12 7.20 -19.02
N ALA A 162 1.24 7.98 -18.36
CA ALA A 162 1.67 8.97 -17.38
C ALA A 162 2.27 8.28 -16.15
N GLN A 163 1.63 7.20 -15.71
CA GLN A 163 2.10 6.42 -14.56
C GLN A 163 3.39 5.65 -14.88
N ALA A 164 3.58 5.18 -16.10
CA ALA A 164 4.84 4.57 -16.52
C ALA A 164 6.03 5.53 -16.41
N LEU A 165 5.85 6.83 -16.70
CA LEU A 165 6.90 7.83 -16.52
C LEU A 165 7.27 7.99 -15.05
N VAL A 166 6.27 8.08 -14.17
CA VAL A 166 6.47 8.18 -12.71
C VAL A 166 7.24 6.96 -12.19
N ILE A 167 6.77 5.76 -12.54
CA ILE A 167 7.35 4.49 -12.08
C ILE A 167 8.75 4.26 -12.67
N SER A 168 9.02 4.73 -13.89
CA SER A 168 10.33 4.56 -14.53
C SER A 168 11.47 5.19 -13.72
N GLY A 169 11.21 6.33 -13.07
CA GLY A 169 12.16 6.98 -12.18
C GLY A 169 12.43 6.16 -10.91
N PHE A 170 11.37 5.62 -10.31
CA PHE A 170 11.44 4.78 -9.12
C PHE A 170 12.12 3.43 -9.38
N GLU A 171 11.71 2.71 -10.42
CA GLU A 171 12.25 1.39 -10.76
C GLU A 171 13.60 1.44 -11.49
N ARG A 172 14.06 2.64 -11.89
CA ARG A 172 15.28 2.86 -12.70
C ARG A 172 15.26 2.08 -14.02
N ARG A 173 14.10 2.06 -14.66
CA ARG A 173 13.83 1.40 -15.94
C ARG A 173 13.40 2.43 -16.98
N SER A 174 13.32 2.05 -18.25
CA SER A 174 12.72 2.95 -19.24
C SER A 174 11.19 3.01 -19.08
N ALA A 175 10.59 4.16 -19.40
CA ALA A 175 9.14 4.30 -19.37
C ALA A 175 8.45 3.38 -20.38
N GLU A 176 9.09 3.05 -21.50
CA GLU A 176 8.61 2.09 -22.49
C GLU A 176 8.52 0.66 -21.94
N GLU A 177 9.57 0.21 -21.22
CA GLU A 177 9.57 -1.09 -20.55
C GLU A 177 8.49 -1.17 -19.48
N VAL A 178 8.39 -0.14 -18.62
CA VAL A 178 7.36 -0.08 -17.58
C VAL A 178 5.95 -0.04 -18.20
N ALA A 179 5.73 0.77 -19.24
CA ALA A 179 4.44 0.82 -19.93
C ALA A 179 4.09 -0.51 -20.62
N SER A 180 5.09 -1.27 -21.08
CA SER A 180 4.90 -2.61 -21.61
C SER A 180 4.48 -3.59 -20.51
N ASP A 181 5.11 -3.54 -19.35
CA ASP A 181 4.81 -4.39 -18.21
C ASP A 181 3.44 -4.08 -17.60
N LEU A 182 3.11 -2.80 -17.42
CA LEU A 182 1.82 -2.35 -16.87
C LEU A 182 0.62 -2.89 -17.64
N LYS A 183 0.73 -3.11 -18.96
CA LYS A 183 -0.33 -3.72 -19.78
C LYS A 183 -0.66 -5.14 -19.35
N ASN A 184 0.33 -5.83 -18.80
CA ASN A 184 0.17 -7.19 -18.33
C ASN A 184 -0.19 -7.22 -16.85
N TRP A 185 0.05 -6.15 -16.08
CA TRP A 185 -0.21 -6.15 -14.64
C TRP A 185 -1.70 -6.26 -14.28
N GLU A 186 -2.00 -7.17 -13.37
CA GLU A 186 -3.34 -7.38 -12.81
C GLU A 186 -3.42 -6.86 -11.39
N PHE A 187 -3.77 -5.59 -11.24
CA PHE A 187 -3.91 -5.01 -9.92
C PHE A 187 -5.20 -5.44 -9.24
N TYR A 188 -5.05 -6.18 -8.16
CA TYR A 188 -6.16 -6.48 -7.26
C TYR A 188 -6.30 -5.39 -6.21
N GLY A 189 -7.49 -4.80 -6.16
CA GLY A 189 -7.88 -3.90 -5.09
C GLY A 189 -8.56 -4.61 -3.91
N ILE A 190 -8.86 -3.86 -2.86
CA ILE A 190 -9.58 -4.27 -1.65
C ILE A 190 -10.84 -5.06 -1.97
N VAL A 191 -11.61 -4.62 -2.98
CA VAL A 191 -12.88 -5.27 -3.40
C VAL A 191 -12.68 -6.68 -3.96
N HIS A 192 -11.47 -7.05 -4.37
CA HIS A 192 -11.16 -8.37 -4.92
C HIS A 192 -10.68 -9.34 -3.85
N GLN A 193 -10.31 -8.86 -2.65
CA GLN A 193 -9.65 -9.70 -1.65
C GLN A 193 -10.50 -10.89 -1.21
N ASP A 194 -11.80 -10.71 -1.01
CA ASP A 194 -12.69 -11.82 -0.62
C ASP A 194 -12.73 -12.90 -1.71
N SER A 195 -12.80 -12.51 -2.98
CA SER A 195 -12.77 -13.46 -4.10
C SER A 195 -11.43 -14.17 -4.21
N LEU A 196 -10.34 -13.41 -4.05
CA LEU A 196 -8.97 -13.89 -4.09
C LEU A 196 -8.68 -14.93 -3.00
N LEU A 197 -9.17 -14.67 -1.79
CA LEU A 197 -8.97 -15.49 -0.60
C LEU A 197 -10.08 -16.54 -0.41
N SER A 198 -11.16 -16.51 -1.19
CA SER A 198 -12.23 -17.52 -1.09
C SER A 198 -11.68 -18.94 -1.22
N SER A 199 -12.45 -19.95 -0.79
CA SER A 199 -12.03 -21.37 -0.88
C SER A 199 -11.68 -21.81 -2.32
N ASN A 200 -12.22 -21.11 -3.32
CA ASN A 200 -11.97 -21.37 -4.74
C ASN A 200 -11.14 -20.27 -5.40
N GLY A 201 -10.64 -19.30 -4.61
CA GLY A 201 -9.84 -18.19 -5.09
C GLY A 201 -8.41 -18.61 -5.42
N PRO A 202 -7.71 -17.85 -6.28
CA PRO A 202 -6.31 -18.13 -6.65
C PRO A 202 -5.35 -18.14 -5.44
N PHE A 203 -5.75 -17.53 -4.33
CA PHE A 203 -4.98 -17.45 -3.10
C PHE A 203 -5.66 -18.17 -1.92
N CYS A 204 -6.49 -19.18 -2.20
CA CYS A 204 -7.20 -19.95 -1.17
C CYS A 204 -6.24 -20.65 -0.18
N ALA A 205 -5.08 -21.11 -0.66
CA ALA A 205 -4.03 -21.69 0.18
C ALA A 205 -3.46 -20.65 1.17
N LEU A 206 -3.33 -19.39 0.73
CA LEU A 206 -2.95 -18.28 1.60
C LEU A 206 -4.04 -17.99 2.62
N ASN A 207 -5.33 -18.02 2.23
CA ASN A 207 -6.43 -17.85 3.17
C ASN A 207 -6.41 -18.90 4.28
N ALA A 208 -6.23 -20.19 3.95
CA ALA A 208 -6.15 -21.24 4.98
C ALA A 208 -5.01 -20.99 5.98
N LYS A 209 -3.89 -20.44 5.51
CA LYS A 209 -2.74 -20.04 6.35
C LYS A 209 -3.04 -18.77 7.17
N TRP A 210 -3.89 -17.88 6.67
CA TRP A 210 -4.05 -16.51 7.17
C TRP A 210 -5.43 -16.18 7.74
N GLN A 211 -6.30 -17.19 7.90
CA GLN A 211 -7.59 -17.02 8.57
C GLN A 211 -7.41 -16.32 9.92
N GLY A 212 -8.03 -15.14 10.05
CA GLY A 212 -7.96 -14.29 11.25
C GLY A 212 -6.81 -13.27 11.27
N ARG A 213 -6.01 -13.15 10.19
CA ARG A 213 -4.87 -12.19 10.08
C ARG A 213 -5.06 -11.05 9.08
N LEU A 214 -6.22 -11.01 8.41
CA LEU A 214 -6.64 -9.90 7.56
C LEU A 214 -7.46 -8.91 8.40
N TYR A 215 -6.90 -7.74 8.71
CA TYR A 215 -7.48 -6.87 9.74
C TYR A 215 -8.20 -5.63 9.20
N LEU A 216 -7.87 -5.18 7.98
CA LEU A 216 -8.26 -3.85 7.53
C LEU A 216 -9.27 -3.82 6.38
N THR A 217 -9.52 -4.93 5.69
CA THR A 217 -10.51 -4.96 4.60
C THR A 217 -11.95 -5.11 5.07
N SER A 218 -12.17 -5.71 6.24
CA SER A 218 -13.49 -5.79 6.85
C SER A 218 -13.85 -4.45 7.51
N GLY A 219 -14.82 -3.75 6.94
CA GLY A 219 -15.37 -2.50 7.52
C GLY A 219 -14.73 -1.20 7.04
N VAL A 220 -14.02 -1.18 5.91
CA VAL A 220 -13.88 0.07 5.13
C VAL A 220 -15.28 0.35 4.54
N PRO A 221 -15.97 1.43 4.93
CA PRO A 221 -17.24 1.77 4.29
C PRO A 221 -17.02 1.88 2.79
N MET A 222 -17.79 1.12 2.03
CA MET A 222 -17.65 0.95 0.58
C MET A 222 -18.06 2.24 -0.16
N GLU A 223 -17.19 3.24 -0.15
CA GLU A 223 -17.18 4.33 -1.12
C GLU A 223 -16.31 3.98 -2.35
N SER A 224 -15.91 2.71 -2.52
CA SER A 224 -15.14 2.29 -3.70
C SER A 224 -15.86 2.60 -5.02
N ARG A 225 -17.20 2.57 -5.04
CA ARG A 225 -18.03 3.00 -6.19
C ARG A 225 -18.09 4.51 -6.36
N GLU A 226 -17.74 5.27 -5.33
CA GLU A 226 -17.68 6.73 -5.35
C GLU A 226 -16.29 7.17 -5.79
N ILE A 227 -15.22 6.53 -5.30
CA ILE A 227 -13.85 6.68 -5.83
C ILE A 227 -13.80 6.27 -7.30
N GLU A 228 -14.40 5.13 -7.67
CA GLU A 228 -14.48 4.71 -9.07
C GLU A 228 -15.28 5.73 -9.91
N ARG A 229 -16.38 6.28 -9.38
CA ARG A 229 -17.12 7.36 -10.06
C ARG A 229 -16.32 8.65 -10.16
N GLU A 230 -15.60 9.06 -9.13
CA GLU A 230 -14.74 10.25 -9.14
C GLU A 230 -13.63 10.11 -10.17
N VAL A 231 -12.90 8.98 -10.16
CA VAL A 231 -11.82 8.72 -11.14
C VAL A 231 -12.36 8.68 -12.56
N LEU A 232 -13.53 8.08 -12.78
CA LEU A 232 -14.19 8.04 -14.09
C LEU A 232 -14.80 9.40 -14.50
N ALA A 233 -15.14 10.26 -13.54
CA ALA A 233 -15.71 11.59 -13.79
C ALA A 233 -14.65 12.68 -13.96
N MET A 234 -13.39 12.42 -13.58
CA MET A 234 -12.29 13.37 -13.76
C MET A 234 -11.98 13.58 -15.25
N PRO A 235 -12.03 14.82 -15.77
CA PRO A 235 -11.72 15.10 -17.16
C PRO A 235 -10.28 14.69 -17.47
N THR A 236 -10.09 13.97 -18.57
CA THR A 236 -8.82 13.38 -19.00
C THR A 236 -7.69 14.38 -19.26
N GLY A 237 -7.98 15.69 -19.22
CA GLY A 237 -7.05 16.77 -19.55
C GLY A 237 -6.66 17.71 -18.41
N GLU A 238 -7.18 17.52 -17.19
CA GLU A 238 -6.81 18.33 -16.01
C GLU A 238 -5.81 17.59 -15.10
N LYS A 239 -5.14 16.57 -15.66
CA LYS A 239 -4.34 15.58 -14.94
C LYS A 239 -2.86 15.97 -14.98
N ALA A 240 -2.29 16.13 -13.78
CA ALA A 240 -0.92 16.51 -13.47
C ALA A 240 -0.52 17.96 -13.84
N ARG A 241 -0.82 18.88 -12.92
CA ARG A 241 0.09 19.98 -12.58
C ARG A 241 0.41 19.91 -11.11
#